data_AF-A0AAV6WLZ8-F1
#
_entry.id   AF-A0AAV6WLZ8-F1
#
_cell.length_a   1.000
_cell.length_b   1.000
_cell.length_c   1.000
_cell.angle_alpha   90.00
_cell.angle_beta   90.00
_cell.angle_gamma   90.00
#
_symmetry.space_group_name_H-M   'P 1'
#
loop_
_entity.id
_entity.type
_entity.pdbx_description
1 polymer ?
#
loop_
_entity_poly.entity_id
_entity_poly.type
_entity_poly.pdbx_seq_one_letter_code
_entity_poly.pdbx_strand_id
1 'polypeptide(L)'
;MASMSSKWKHFILPFVTLSIALLFLVTNYLFFTINYARHLQDEFQNMTTLQNPEWFEIVSREIKDEKIIGLVGMDRIRDEVVHKRAKENTATYLKTVRNPKWFEVIAREIKDETLIKIGLVNVDEITNIEDHNTNVKMVKVHFDHVGKDVHWSDLAPERMDENSTCPDIPMPRFDDYEHIDVVVARVSRCEAGGVRDVFRLQVNLVVANLLVRSGRKGNRPIFAVFLGSCEPMLEIFRCDDLLWNEDNSWVYKPEMKRMNDLVLMPVGACQFVPPFSNVGKEQWRSHLSHQREAYVTVLHTSESYVCGAIVLAQSIIQSNSTKDLILLVDDNISPRSIEGLWAAGWKIKRIQRIRSPYSKTDTYNEWNYSKLRIWQLKQYDKLIFIDADLLVSRNMDKLFKYPQMTAAGNYQKHLFNSGLMLIEPSECTFKTLMKKMMVVESYNGGDQGFLNEMFSWWHRLPAKMNYLKVFVDVNDHLHWINKNRVYAVHYTGLKPWKCLDQETDCNWDLKKFHRYSSNSAHKMWRDVHRNMPEKLKPFCVQALEKNSATSPKW
;
A
#
# COMPACT_ATOMS: atom_id res chain seq x y z
N MET A 1 4.39 74.25 30.52
CA MET A 1 4.30 73.04 29.67
C MET A 1 3.87 73.41 28.24
N ALA A 2 4.68 74.22 27.54
CA ALA A 2 4.38 74.67 26.19
C ALA A 2 5.66 74.72 25.36
N SER A 3 6.27 73.57 25.07
CA SER A 3 7.32 73.49 24.02
C SER A 3 7.56 72.08 23.45
N MET A 4 6.58 71.16 23.51
CA MET A 4 6.73 69.81 22.92
C MET A 4 5.73 69.46 21.82
N SER A 5 4.87 70.38 21.35
CA SER A 5 3.84 70.04 20.34
C SER A 5 4.12 70.51 18.90
N SER A 6 5.23 71.21 18.65
CA SER A 6 5.56 71.68 17.29
C SER A 6 6.41 70.67 16.49
N LYS A 7 7.36 69.98 17.13
CA LYS A 7 8.25 69.04 16.42
C LYS A 7 7.56 67.73 15.99
N TRP A 8 6.54 67.27 16.70
CA TRP A 8 5.83 66.02 16.36
C TRP A 8 4.85 66.17 15.18
N LYS A 9 4.28 67.37 14.95
CA LYS A 9 3.38 67.61 13.80
C LYS A 9 4.09 67.46 12.45
N HIS A 10 5.39 67.74 12.38
CA HIS A 10 6.19 67.57 11.17
C HIS A 10 6.62 66.13 10.89
N PHE A 11 6.52 65.21 11.86
CA PHE A 11 6.83 63.78 11.65
C PHE A 11 5.57 62.92 11.50
N ILE A 12 4.48 63.25 12.19
CA ILE A 12 3.26 62.42 12.16
C ILE A 12 2.60 62.46 10.77
N LEU A 13 2.50 63.63 10.15
CA LEU A 13 1.86 63.77 8.84
C LEU A 13 2.58 62.96 7.73
N PRO A 14 3.92 63.06 7.55
CA PRO A 14 4.62 62.25 6.57
C PRO A 14 4.65 60.75 6.91
N PHE A 15 4.61 60.37 8.20
CA PHE A 15 4.56 58.95 8.58
C PHE A 15 3.19 58.32 8.30
N VAL A 16 2.11 59.08 8.53
CA VAL A 16 0.75 58.66 8.20
C VAL A 16 0.56 58.59 6.68
N THR A 17 1.06 59.56 5.91
CA THR A 17 0.97 59.49 4.44
C THR A 17 1.82 58.36 3.87
N LEU A 18 3.01 58.10 4.42
CA LEU A 18 3.83 56.95 4.02
C LEU A 18 3.14 55.63 4.36
N SER A 19 2.51 55.52 5.53
CA SER A 19 1.78 54.32 5.93
C SER A 19 0.54 54.08 5.05
N ILE A 20 -0.20 55.13 4.69
CA ILE A 20 -1.33 55.04 3.76
C ILE A 20 -0.85 54.65 2.35
N ALA A 21 0.26 55.23 1.86
CA ALA A 21 0.83 54.87 0.58
C ALA A 21 1.33 53.42 0.54
N LEU A 22 1.96 52.95 1.63
CA LEU A 22 2.41 51.57 1.77
C LEU A 22 1.22 50.60 1.82
N LEU A 23 0.16 50.96 2.55
CA LEU A 23 -1.07 50.17 2.58
C LEU A 23 -1.70 50.09 1.18
N PHE A 24 -1.72 51.20 0.44
CA PHE A 24 -2.25 51.25 -0.93
C PHE A 24 -1.40 50.44 -1.92
N LEU A 25 -0.08 50.42 -1.75
CA LEU A 25 0.83 49.59 -2.54
C LEU A 25 0.65 48.10 -2.21
N VAL A 26 0.52 47.75 -0.94
CA VAL A 26 0.31 46.36 -0.51
C VAL A 26 -1.05 45.85 -0.96
N THR A 27 -2.12 46.65 -0.84
CA THR A 27 -3.45 46.24 -1.32
C THR A 27 -3.52 46.14 -2.83
N ASN A 28 -2.89 47.06 -3.57
CA ASN A 28 -2.80 46.92 -5.03
C ASN A 28 -1.91 45.75 -5.45
N TYR A 29 -0.80 45.49 -4.77
CA TYR A 29 0.03 44.31 -5.03
C TYR A 29 -0.75 43.03 -4.76
N LEU A 30 -1.45 42.90 -3.62
CA LEU A 30 -2.31 41.75 -3.33
C LEU A 30 -3.44 41.62 -4.35
N PHE A 31 -4.13 42.70 -4.71
CA PHE A 31 -5.20 42.68 -5.71
C PHE A 31 -4.68 42.26 -7.08
N PHE A 32 -3.52 42.79 -7.50
CA PHE A 32 -2.88 42.43 -8.76
C PHE A 32 -2.37 40.99 -8.72
N THR A 33 -1.78 40.52 -7.62
CA THR A 33 -1.27 39.14 -7.50
C THR A 33 -2.41 38.13 -7.43
N ILE A 34 -3.51 38.45 -6.73
CA ILE A 34 -4.71 37.58 -6.67
C ILE A 34 -5.42 37.55 -8.02
N ASN A 35 -5.57 38.69 -8.70
CA ASN A 35 -6.21 38.71 -10.01
C ASN A 35 -5.31 38.14 -11.10
N TYR A 36 -3.98 38.31 -11.00
CA TYR A 36 -3.02 37.67 -11.89
C TYR A 36 -2.96 36.16 -11.65
N ALA A 37 -3.01 35.70 -10.40
CA ALA A 37 -3.12 34.28 -10.08
C ALA A 37 -4.47 33.70 -10.54
N ARG A 38 -5.58 34.43 -10.41
CA ARG A 38 -6.88 34.04 -10.97
C ARG A 38 -6.84 34.00 -12.49
N HIS A 39 -6.25 35.00 -13.13
CA HIS A 39 -6.13 35.05 -14.58
C HIS A 39 -5.23 33.92 -15.10
N LEU A 40 -4.11 33.65 -14.45
CA LEU A 40 -3.26 32.48 -14.74
C LEU A 40 -4.00 31.17 -14.49
N GLN A 41 -4.85 31.09 -13.46
CA GLN A 41 -5.65 29.90 -13.17
C GLN A 41 -6.78 29.70 -14.19
N ASP A 42 -7.41 30.77 -14.66
CA ASP A 42 -8.40 30.76 -15.74
C ASP A 42 -7.74 30.47 -17.10
N GLU A 43 -6.53 30.99 -17.36
CA GLU A 43 -5.72 30.62 -18.52
C GLU A 43 -5.25 29.17 -18.44
N PHE A 44 -4.86 28.65 -17.26
CA PHE A 44 -4.52 27.24 -17.08
C PHE A 44 -5.75 26.33 -17.24
N GLN A 45 -6.92 26.74 -16.76
CA GLN A 45 -8.16 25.99 -16.99
C GLN A 45 -8.62 26.02 -18.46
N ASN A 46 -8.38 27.12 -19.17
CA ASN A 46 -8.61 27.22 -20.61
C ASN A 46 -7.53 26.51 -21.45
N MET A 47 -6.31 26.31 -20.94
CA MET A 47 -5.29 25.46 -21.56
C MET A 47 -5.59 23.96 -21.40
N THR A 48 -6.26 23.55 -20.31
CA THR A 48 -6.67 22.14 -20.12
C THR A 48 -7.77 21.66 -21.06
N THR A 49 -8.36 22.53 -21.88
CA THR A 49 -9.39 22.16 -22.88
C THR A 49 -8.88 22.10 -24.32
N LEU A 50 -7.58 22.31 -24.58
CA LEU A 50 -7.02 22.17 -25.93
C LEU A 50 -6.53 20.74 -26.21
N GLN A 51 -7.36 19.98 -26.93
CA GLN A 51 -6.97 18.79 -27.68
C GLN A 51 -6.05 19.15 -28.87
N ASN A 52 -4.77 19.49 -28.66
CA ASN A 52 -3.78 19.49 -29.75
C ASN A 52 -2.31 19.35 -29.25
N PRO A 53 -1.49 18.38 -29.72
CA PRO A 53 -0.17 18.09 -29.17
C PRO A 53 1.01 18.90 -29.76
N GLU A 54 0.79 19.86 -30.67
CA GLU A 54 1.87 20.58 -31.37
C GLU A 54 2.69 21.54 -30.48
N TRP A 55 2.07 22.20 -29.50
CA TRP A 55 2.76 23.17 -28.65
C TRP A 55 3.78 22.52 -27.69
N PHE A 56 3.57 21.24 -27.34
CA PHE A 56 4.45 20.47 -26.46
C PHE A 56 5.83 20.21 -27.08
N GLU A 57 5.92 19.96 -28.40
CA GLU A 57 7.19 19.78 -29.12
C GLU A 57 8.01 21.08 -29.18
N ILE A 58 7.34 22.23 -29.22
CA ILE A 58 8.00 23.54 -29.26
C ILE A 58 8.61 23.86 -27.89
N VAL A 59 7.84 23.69 -26.81
CA VAL A 59 8.29 24.01 -25.45
C VAL A 59 9.33 23.01 -24.93
N SER A 60 9.20 21.71 -25.24
CA SER A 60 10.17 20.68 -24.82
C SER A 60 11.53 20.79 -25.52
N ARG A 61 11.61 21.42 -26.70
CA ARG A 61 12.87 21.70 -27.40
C ARG A 61 13.67 22.84 -26.76
N GLU A 62 13.00 23.76 -26.06
CA GLU A 62 13.64 24.95 -25.47
C GLU A 62 14.07 24.77 -24.00
N ILE A 63 13.44 23.86 -23.25
CA ILE A 63 13.78 23.61 -21.83
C ILE A 63 14.79 22.45 -21.71
N LYS A 64 16.07 22.77 -21.47
CA LYS A 64 17.16 21.79 -21.28
C LYS A 64 17.49 21.46 -19.81
N ASP A 65 16.73 21.97 -18.85
CA ASP A 65 17.05 21.84 -17.42
C ASP A 65 16.16 20.79 -16.71
N GLU A 66 16.76 19.63 -16.37
CA GLU A 66 16.08 18.49 -15.75
C GLU A 66 15.39 18.81 -14.41
N LYS A 67 15.82 19.88 -13.72
CA LYS A 67 15.19 20.32 -12.46
C LYS A 67 13.82 20.97 -12.66
N ILE A 68 13.57 21.59 -13.82
CA ILE A 68 12.29 22.26 -14.11
C ILE A 68 11.22 21.23 -14.50
N ILE A 69 11.62 20.16 -15.19
CA ILE A 69 10.73 19.07 -15.64
C ILE A 69 10.04 18.39 -14.43
N GLY A 70 10.78 18.21 -13.32
CA GLY A 70 10.25 17.62 -12.09
C GLY A 70 9.31 18.51 -11.27
N LEU A 71 9.32 19.84 -11.47
CA LEU A 71 8.51 20.79 -10.70
C LEU A 71 7.12 21.07 -11.29
N VAL A 72 6.95 20.89 -12.60
CA VAL A 72 5.72 21.28 -13.33
C VAL A 72 4.79 20.08 -13.60
N GLY A 73 5.13 18.89 -13.11
CA GLY A 73 4.35 17.68 -13.42
C GLY A 73 4.41 17.30 -14.90
N MET A 74 5.43 17.75 -15.63
CA MET A 74 5.62 17.50 -17.06
C MET A 74 5.81 16.01 -17.39
N ASP A 75 6.23 15.18 -16.42
CA ASP A 75 6.27 13.73 -16.56
C ASP A 75 4.87 13.13 -16.79
N ARG A 76 3.81 13.72 -16.21
CA ARG A 76 2.43 13.27 -16.38
C ARG A 76 1.90 13.54 -17.79
N ILE A 77 2.26 14.69 -18.36
CA ILE A 77 1.90 15.09 -19.73
C ILE A 77 2.76 14.32 -20.75
N ARG A 78 4.04 14.11 -20.44
CA ARG A 78 4.91 13.24 -21.24
C ARG A 78 4.38 11.81 -21.26
N ASP A 79 3.97 11.27 -20.12
CA ASP A 79 3.32 9.96 -20.06
C ASP A 79 2.02 9.98 -20.88
N GLU A 80 1.12 10.93 -20.70
CA GLU A 80 -0.13 11.03 -21.49
C GLU A 80 0.10 11.13 -23.01
N VAL A 81 1.08 11.91 -23.48
CA VAL A 81 1.41 12.08 -24.90
C VAL A 81 2.12 10.84 -25.47
N VAL A 82 3.03 10.23 -24.71
CA VAL A 82 3.65 8.94 -25.06
C VAL A 82 2.60 7.83 -25.10
N HIS A 83 1.62 7.84 -24.19
CA HIS A 83 0.52 6.86 -24.11
C HIS A 83 -0.47 7.02 -25.26
N LYS A 84 -0.74 8.25 -25.72
CA LYS A 84 -1.59 8.51 -26.89
C LYS A 84 -0.94 7.98 -28.18
N ARG A 85 0.38 8.16 -28.36
CA ARG A 85 1.15 7.54 -29.46
C ARG A 85 1.27 6.01 -29.33
N ALA A 86 1.35 5.48 -28.11
CA ALA A 86 1.35 4.02 -27.89
C ALA A 86 0.03 3.36 -28.32
N LYS A 87 -1.10 4.07 -28.17
CA LYS A 87 -2.45 3.60 -28.55
C LYS A 87 -2.60 3.33 -30.05
N GLU A 88 -1.95 4.14 -30.89
CA GLU A 88 -1.98 4.01 -32.36
C GLU A 88 -0.87 3.11 -32.93
N ASN A 89 0.28 3.00 -32.24
CA ASN A 89 1.43 2.24 -32.73
C ASN A 89 1.47 0.75 -32.30
N THR A 90 0.81 0.35 -31.20
CA THR A 90 0.97 -1.02 -30.66
C THR A 90 0.20 -2.10 -31.44
N ALA A 91 -0.98 -1.76 -31.99
CA ALA A 91 -1.75 -2.67 -32.85
C ALA A 91 -1.07 -2.89 -34.21
N THR A 92 -0.27 -1.91 -34.65
CA THR A 92 0.53 -1.92 -35.88
C THR A 92 1.90 -2.61 -35.68
N TYR A 93 2.51 -2.47 -34.48
CA TYR A 93 3.78 -3.09 -34.10
C TYR A 93 3.71 -4.62 -34.10
N LEU A 94 2.67 -5.22 -33.48
CA LEU A 94 2.53 -6.68 -33.46
C LEU A 94 2.17 -7.28 -34.83
N LYS A 95 1.64 -6.47 -35.77
CA LYS A 95 1.37 -6.88 -37.16
C LYS A 95 2.60 -6.81 -38.06
N THR A 96 3.69 -6.16 -37.64
CA THR A 96 4.85 -5.86 -38.50
C THR A 96 6.20 -6.37 -37.98
N VAL A 97 6.31 -6.80 -36.72
CA VAL A 97 7.60 -7.20 -36.13
C VAL A 97 7.80 -8.71 -36.23
N ARG A 98 8.74 -9.12 -37.10
CA ARG A 98 9.34 -10.46 -37.03
C ARG A 98 10.16 -10.58 -35.75
N ASN A 99 9.94 -11.65 -34.98
CA ASN A 99 10.67 -11.99 -33.75
C ASN A 99 10.66 -10.86 -32.71
N PRO A 100 9.60 -10.77 -31.90
CA PRO A 100 9.51 -9.70 -30.90
C PRO A 100 10.60 -9.87 -29.83
N LYS A 101 11.19 -8.76 -29.38
CA LYS A 101 12.28 -8.74 -28.39
C LYS A 101 12.00 -9.57 -27.14
N TRP A 102 10.77 -9.55 -26.64
CA TRP A 102 10.37 -10.34 -25.47
C TRP A 102 10.57 -11.85 -25.70
N PHE A 103 10.38 -12.33 -26.94
CA PHE A 103 10.58 -13.73 -27.30
C PHE A 103 12.06 -14.05 -27.36
N GLU A 104 12.91 -13.16 -27.88
CA GLU A 104 14.36 -13.34 -27.86
C GLU A 104 14.91 -13.51 -26.44
N VAL A 105 14.40 -12.73 -25.48
CA VAL A 105 14.77 -12.85 -24.06
C VAL A 105 14.45 -14.24 -23.52
N ILE A 106 13.27 -14.77 -23.84
CA ILE A 106 12.82 -16.09 -23.38
C ILE A 106 13.58 -17.21 -24.11
N ALA A 107 13.76 -17.11 -25.42
CA ALA A 107 14.48 -18.10 -26.21
C ALA A 107 15.92 -18.29 -25.71
N ARG A 108 16.59 -17.24 -25.23
CA ARG A 108 17.91 -17.34 -24.59
C ARG A 108 17.90 -18.09 -23.25
N GLU A 109 16.80 -18.02 -22.51
CA GLU A 109 16.65 -18.71 -21.22
C GLU A 109 16.29 -20.19 -21.38
N ILE A 110 15.60 -20.52 -22.47
CA ILE A 110 15.21 -21.89 -22.81
C ILE A 110 16.33 -22.53 -23.63
N LYS A 111 17.21 -23.28 -22.96
CA LYS A 111 18.44 -23.85 -23.55
C LYS A 111 18.25 -25.05 -24.50
N ASP A 112 17.01 -25.50 -24.70
CA ASP A 112 16.71 -26.69 -25.50
C ASP A 112 16.10 -26.30 -26.86
N GLU A 113 16.54 -26.96 -27.94
CA GLU A 113 15.98 -26.87 -29.31
C GLU A 113 14.56 -27.49 -29.44
N THR A 114 13.83 -27.60 -28.32
CA THR A 114 12.54 -28.27 -28.26
C THR A 114 11.39 -27.30 -28.45
N LEU A 115 10.24 -27.83 -28.92
CA LEU A 115 9.01 -27.09 -29.14
C LEU A 115 8.66 -26.20 -27.94
N ILE A 116 8.49 -24.90 -28.16
CA ILE A 116 7.98 -23.94 -27.17
C ILE A 116 6.47 -23.81 -27.36
N LYS A 117 5.69 -24.16 -26.34
CA LYS A 117 4.24 -23.98 -26.32
C LYS A 117 3.88 -22.64 -25.70
N ILE A 118 3.17 -21.80 -26.45
CA ILE A 118 2.74 -20.45 -26.05
C ILE A 118 1.22 -20.43 -25.87
N GLY A 119 0.75 -20.14 -24.66
CA GLY A 119 -0.65 -19.90 -24.35
C GLY A 119 -1.03 -18.43 -24.54
N LEU A 120 -2.05 -18.13 -25.35
CA LEU A 120 -2.52 -16.77 -25.63
C LEU A 120 -3.77 -16.44 -24.81
N VAL A 121 -3.68 -15.47 -23.89
CA VAL A 121 -4.76 -15.07 -22.97
C VAL A 121 -5.21 -13.65 -23.30
N ASN A 122 -6.45 -13.48 -23.76
CA ASN A 122 -6.98 -12.17 -24.17
C ASN A 122 -6.11 -11.49 -25.27
N VAL A 123 -5.55 -12.29 -26.17
CA VAL A 123 -4.78 -11.83 -27.34
C VAL A 123 -5.41 -12.46 -28.58
N ASP A 124 -5.71 -11.65 -29.59
CA ASP A 124 -6.36 -12.13 -30.81
C ASP A 124 -5.43 -13.04 -31.61
N GLU A 125 -4.25 -12.53 -32.01
CA GLU A 125 -3.17 -13.27 -32.67
C GLU A 125 -1.82 -12.56 -32.43
N ILE A 126 -0.72 -13.32 -32.34
CA ILE A 126 0.66 -12.78 -32.43
C ILE A 126 1.15 -13.12 -33.83
N THR A 127 1.23 -12.13 -34.70
CA THR A 127 1.65 -12.36 -36.09
C THR A 127 3.19 -12.40 -36.14
N ASN A 128 3.74 -13.54 -36.59
CA ASN A 128 5.14 -13.77 -37.00
C ASN A 128 6.20 -13.94 -35.89
N ILE A 129 6.06 -14.99 -35.06
CA ILE A 129 7.24 -15.66 -34.44
C ILE A 129 7.77 -16.68 -35.45
N GLU A 130 8.61 -16.24 -36.37
CA GLU A 130 9.36 -17.09 -37.29
C GLU A 130 10.82 -17.08 -36.85
N ASP A 131 11.14 -17.86 -35.82
CA ASP A 131 12.54 -18.15 -35.49
C ASP A 131 12.94 -19.42 -36.23
N HIS A 132 13.86 -19.30 -37.20
CA HIS A 132 14.28 -20.40 -38.07
C HIS A 132 14.90 -21.58 -37.31
N ASN A 133 15.24 -21.41 -36.03
CA ASN A 133 15.85 -22.42 -35.18
C ASN A 133 14.95 -22.94 -34.05
N THR A 134 13.75 -22.38 -33.84
CA THR A 134 12.91 -22.70 -32.68
C THR A 134 11.49 -23.06 -33.11
N ASN A 135 11.08 -24.31 -32.89
CA ASN A 135 9.70 -24.73 -33.14
C ASN A 135 8.76 -24.08 -32.10
N VAL A 136 7.74 -23.35 -32.54
CA VAL A 136 6.76 -22.69 -31.67
C VAL A 136 5.35 -23.21 -31.96
N LYS A 137 4.59 -23.58 -30.92
CA LYS A 137 3.16 -23.93 -31.01
C LYS A 137 2.35 -22.95 -30.18
N MET A 138 1.45 -22.21 -30.82
CA MET A 138 0.53 -21.30 -30.13
C MET A 138 -0.80 -22.00 -29.81
N VAL A 139 -1.34 -21.73 -28.64
CA VAL A 139 -2.63 -22.25 -28.16
C VAL A 139 -3.45 -21.09 -27.61
N LYS A 140 -4.61 -20.82 -28.21
CA LYS A 140 -5.52 -19.78 -27.72
C LYS A 140 -6.28 -20.27 -26.48
N VAL A 141 -6.17 -19.52 -25.39
CA VAL A 141 -6.88 -19.79 -24.14
C VAL A 141 -8.24 -19.11 -24.19
N HIS A 142 -9.29 -19.93 -24.20
CA HIS A 142 -10.68 -19.52 -24.22
C HIS A 142 -11.25 -19.53 -22.79
N PHE A 143 -11.85 -18.41 -22.39
CA PHE A 143 -12.59 -18.23 -21.15
C PHE A 143 -13.62 -17.11 -21.33
N ASP A 144 -14.74 -17.20 -20.63
CA ASP A 144 -15.75 -16.15 -20.65
C ASP A 144 -15.27 -14.93 -19.88
N HIS A 145 -15.52 -13.73 -20.40
CA HIS A 145 -15.19 -12.51 -19.69
C HIS A 145 -16.16 -12.32 -18.51
N VAL A 146 -15.64 -11.83 -17.39
CA VAL A 146 -16.47 -11.45 -16.24
C VAL A 146 -17.57 -10.45 -16.67
N GLY A 147 -18.77 -10.64 -16.12
CA GLY A 147 -19.92 -9.78 -16.41
C GLY A 147 -19.65 -8.32 -16.04
N LYS A 148 -20.20 -7.38 -16.83
CA LYS A 148 -20.04 -5.93 -16.59
C LYS A 148 -20.75 -5.46 -15.31
N ASP A 149 -21.67 -6.28 -14.81
CA ASP A 149 -22.43 -6.14 -13.58
C ASP A 149 -21.64 -6.56 -12.33
N VAL A 150 -20.53 -7.28 -12.49
CA VAL A 150 -19.65 -7.62 -11.37
C VAL A 150 -18.68 -6.47 -11.11
N HIS A 151 -18.81 -5.85 -9.95
CA HIS A 151 -17.99 -4.74 -9.51
C HIS A 151 -16.95 -5.18 -8.47
N TRP A 152 -15.89 -4.38 -8.30
CA TRP A 152 -14.86 -4.66 -7.31
C TRP A 152 -15.41 -4.77 -5.88
N SER A 153 -16.45 -3.98 -5.57
CA SER A 153 -17.16 -4.02 -4.29
C SER A 153 -17.80 -5.38 -3.99
N ASP A 154 -18.17 -6.14 -5.02
CA ASP A 154 -18.80 -7.45 -4.86
C ASP A 154 -17.76 -8.51 -4.50
N LEU A 155 -16.51 -8.34 -4.98
CA LEU A 155 -15.37 -9.17 -4.61
C LEU A 155 -14.76 -8.77 -3.26
N ALA A 156 -14.94 -7.53 -2.83
CA ALA A 156 -14.39 -6.99 -1.59
C ALA A 156 -15.46 -6.19 -0.81
N PRO A 157 -16.51 -6.85 -0.29
CA PRO A 157 -17.62 -6.16 0.36
C PRO A 157 -17.19 -5.48 1.65
N GLU A 158 -17.82 -4.38 2.01
CA GLU A 158 -17.42 -3.60 3.19
C GLU A 158 -17.61 -4.41 4.49
N ARG A 159 -18.73 -5.13 4.58
CA ARG A 159 -19.02 -6.05 5.68
C ARG A 159 -19.11 -7.47 5.15
N MET A 160 -18.61 -8.39 5.95
CA MET A 160 -18.79 -9.82 5.74
C MET A 160 -19.35 -10.44 7.01
N ASP A 161 -20.33 -11.28 6.80
CA ASP A 161 -20.76 -12.28 7.77
C ASP A 161 -20.33 -13.68 7.28
N GLU A 162 -20.59 -14.70 8.09
CA GLU A 162 -20.23 -16.09 7.76
C GLU A 162 -21.03 -16.64 6.56
N ASN A 163 -22.08 -15.94 6.09
CA ASN A 163 -22.98 -16.36 5.02
C ASN A 163 -22.76 -15.60 3.69
N SER A 164 -21.81 -14.67 3.65
CA SER A 164 -21.55 -13.84 2.47
C SER A 164 -21.04 -14.70 1.30
N THR A 165 -21.70 -14.60 0.13
CA THR A 165 -21.31 -15.29 -1.11
C THR A 165 -20.53 -14.36 -2.04
N CYS A 166 -19.51 -14.89 -2.71
CA CYS A 166 -18.79 -14.14 -3.75
C CYS A 166 -19.39 -14.36 -5.13
N PRO A 167 -19.29 -13.35 -6.01
CA PRO A 167 -19.45 -13.55 -7.44
C PRO A 167 -18.49 -14.63 -7.93
N ASP A 168 -18.97 -15.47 -8.85
CA ASP A 168 -18.08 -16.36 -9.58
C ASP A 168 -17.35 -15.56 -10.66
N ILE A 169 -16.03 -15.79 -10.80
CA ILE A 169 -15.25 -15.22 -11.90
C ILE A 169 -14.97 -16.36 -12.86
N PRO A 170 -15.48 -16.31 -14.11
CA PRO A 170 -15.27 -17.38 -15.06
C PRO A 170 -13.78 -17.64 -15.28
N MET A 171 -13.38 -18.90 -15.19
CA MET A 171 -12.00 -19.34 -15.44
C MET A 171 -12.00 -20.36 -16.57
N PRO A 172 -10.93 -20.44 -17.38
CA PRO A 172 -10.82 -21.50 -18.37
C PRO A 172 -10.80 -22.86 -17.66
N ARG A 173 -11.27 -23.88 -18.38
CA ARG A 173 -11.00 -25.27 -18.02
C ARG A 173 -9.52 -25.56 -18.22
N PHE A 174 -8.73 -25.34 -17.19
CA PHE A 174 -7.28 -25.41 -17.31
C PHE A 174 -6.75 -26.79 -17.73
N ASP A 175 -7.51 -27.87 -17.52
CA ASP A 175 -7.09 -29.22 -17.92
C ASP A 175 -7.12 -29.44 -19.44
N ASP A 176 -7.80 -28.56 -20.19
CA ASP A 176 -7.80 -28.55 -21.66
C ASP A 176 -6.47 -28.04 -22.23
N TYR A 177 -5.70 -27.35 -21.39
CA TYR A 177 -4.40 -26.82 -21.73
C TYR A 177 -3.35 -27.76 -21.15
N GLU A 178 -2.60 -28.41 -22.05
CA GLU A 178 -1.42 -29.18 -21.66
C GLU A 178 -0.35 -28.29 -21.02
N HIS A 179 0.87 -28.80 -20.84
CA HIS A 179 2.02 -28.00 -20.45
C HIS A 179 2.23 -26.81 -21.41
N ILE A 180 2.22 -25.58 -20.87
CA ILE A 180 2.55 -24.33 -21.56
C ILE A 180 3.86 -23.78 -20.99
N ASP A 181 4.82 -23.48 -21.86
CA ASP A 181 6.13 -22.90 -21.47
C ASP A 181 6.02 -21.37 -21.27
N VAL A 182 5.20 -20.70 -22.08
CA VAL A 182 5.05 -19.24 -22.05
C VAL A 182 3.57 -18.87 -22.11
N VAL A 183 3.10 -18.05 -21.17
CA VAL A 183 1.74 -17.48 -21.23
C VAL A 183 1.84 -16.01 -21.62
N VAL A 184 1.33 -15.66 -22.80
CA VAL A 184 1.27 -14.29 -23.30
C VAL A 184 -0.13 -13.74 -23.09
N ALA A 185 -0.22 -12.60 -22.41
CA ALA A 185 -1.48 -11.97 -22.08
C ALA A 185 -1.50 -10.49 -22.43
N ARG A 186 -2.70 -9.97 -22.72
CA ARG A 186 -2.95 -8.54 -22.80
C ARG A 186 -3.95 -8.15 -21.73
N VAL A 187 -3.64 -7.10 -20.98
CA VAL A 187 -4.56 -6.49 -20.02
C VAL A 187 -5.18 -5.27 -20.69
N SER A 188 -6.47 -5.34 -21.00
CA SER A 188 -7.19 -4.25 -21.66
C SER A 188 -7.46 -3.09 -20.67
N ARG A 189 -7.12 -1.85 -21.06
CA ARG A 189 -7.54 -0.56 -20.44
C ARG A 189 -7.31 -0.39 -18.92
N CYS A 190 -6.13 0.09 -18.54
CA CYS A 190 -5.87 0.63 -17.19
C CYS A 190 -6.67 1.93 -16.86
N GLU A 191 -7.09 2.69 -17.88
CA GLU A 191 -7.69 4.04 -17.73
C GLU A 191 -9.19 4.04 -17.39
N ALA A 192 -9.95 3.00 -17.79
CA ALA A 192 -11.41 3.01 -17.68
C ALA A 192 -11.96 2.50 -16.34
N GLY A 193 -11.16 1.72 -15.59
CA GLY A 193 -11.54 1.09 -14.32
C GLY A 193 -10.56 1.30 -13.16
N GLY A 194 -9.45 2.03 -13.38
CA GLY A 194 -8.41 2.26 -12.38
C GLY A 194 -7.71 0.97 -11.90
N VAL A 195 -7.11 1.02 -10.70
CA VAL A 195 -6.41 -0.14 -10.10
C VAL A 195 -7.33 -1.27 -9.64
N ARG A 196 -8.66 -1.05 -9.64
CA ARG A 196 -9.71 -1.97 -9.16
C ARG A 196 -10.63 -2.42 -10.30
N ASP A 197 -10.02 -2.87 -11.40
CA ASP A 197 -10.71 -3.42 -12.55
C ASP A 197 -10.82 -4.95 -12.43
N VAL A 198 -12.04 -5.48 -12.44
CA VAL A 198 -12.31 -6.91 -12.22
C VAL A 198 -11.83 -7.77 -13.39
N PHE A 199 -11.94 -7.26 -14.62
CA PHE A 199 -11.46 -7.98 -15.81
C PHE A 199 -9.93 -8.06 -15.84
N ARG A 200 -9.24 -6.98 -15.43
CA ARG A 200 -7.79 -6.98 -15.21
C ARG A 200 -7.39 -8.06 -14.20
N LEU A 201 -8.10 -8.16 -13.07
CA LEU A 201 -7.86 -9.22 -12.09
C LEU A 201 -8.08 -10.62 -12.71
N GLN A 202 -9.19 -10.83 -13.41
CA GLN A 202 -9.49 -12.09 -14.10
C GLN A 202 -8.33 -12.50 -15.03
N VAL A 203 -7.89 -11.62 -15.93
CA VAL A 203 -6.79 -11.91 -16.86
C VAL A 203 -5.51 -12.31 -16.11
N ASN A 204 -5.12 -11.55 -15.08
CA ASN A 204 -3.91 -11.87 -14.31
C ASN A 204 -4.03 -13.23 -13.58
N LEU A 205 -5.21 -13.57 -13.06
CA LEU A 205 -5.47 -14.86 -12.40
C LEU A 205 -5.49 -16.03 -13.38
N VAL A 206 -6.04 -15.85 -14.59
CA VAL A 206 -5.98 -16.85 -15.67
C VAL A 206 -4.52 -17.17 -15.99
N VAL A 207 -3.69 -16.15 -16.18
CA VAL A 207 -2.25 -16.33 -16.41
C VAL A 207 -1.61 -17.08 -15.26
N ALA A 208 -1.79 -16.61 -14.01
CA ALA A 208 -1.20 -17.23 -12.83
C ALA A 208 -1.55 -18.73 -12.70
N ASN A 209 -2.82 -19.09 -12.90
CA ASN A 209 -3.27 -20.48 -12.81
C ASN A 209 -2.72 -21.37 -13.94
N LEU A 210 -2.62 -20.87 -15.17
CA LEU A 210 -2.00 -21.59 -16.29
C LEU A 210 -0.53 -21.89 -16.02
N LEU A 211 0.21 -20.90 -15.49
CA LEU A 211 1.61 -21.07 -15.12
C LEU A 211 1.77 -22.14 -14.04
N VAL A 212 0.99 -22.09 -12.96
CA VAL A 212 1.07 -23.05 -11.84
C VAL A 212 0.78 -24.47 -12.32
N ARG A 213 -0.28 -24.67 -13.10
CA ARG A 213 -0.65 -26.00 -13.60
C ARG A 213 0.37 -26.54 -14.60
N SER A 214 0.94 -25.68 -15.44
CA SER A 214 2.01 -26.07 -16.36
C SER A 214 3.30 -26.43 -15.61
N GLY A 215 3.65 -25.68 -14.56
CA GLY A 215 4.86 -25.86 -13.76
C GLY A 215 4.86 -27.12 -12.90
N ARG A 216 3.69 -27.64 -12.56
CA ARG A 216 3.56 -28.95 -11.88
C ARG A 216 3.89 -30.13 -12.79
N LYS A 217 3.71 -29.97 -14.10
CA LYS A 217 3.85 -31.06 -15.08
C LYS A 217 5.20 -31.08 -15.79
N GLY A 218 6.01 -30.02 -15.70
CA GLY A 218 7.25 -29.89 -16.45
C GLY A 218 8.45 -29.45 -15.61
N ASN A 219 9.64 -29.83 -16.07
CA ASN A 219 10.92 -29.42 -15.47
C ASN A 219 11.51 -28.14 -16.09
N ARG A 220 10.80 -27.54 -17.06
CA ARG A 220 11.26 -26.34 -17.79
C ARG A 220 10.85 -25.06 -17.06
N PRO A 221 11.64 -23.98 -17.15
CA PRO A 221 11.23 -22.68 -16.67
C PRO A 221 9.99 -22.19 -17.43
N ILE A 222 9.08 -21.53 -16.73
CA ILE A 222 7.84 -21.01 -17.30
C ILE A 222 7.83 -19.50 -17.20
N PHE A 223 7.32 -18.84 -18.24
CA PHE A 223 7.34 -17.40 -18.37
C PHE A 223 5.94 -16.82 -18.54
N ALA A 224 5.73 -15.63 -17.99
CA ALA A 224 4.58 -14.79 -18.30
C ALA A 224 5.03 -13.58 -19.11
N VAL A 225 4.26 -13.23 -20.14
CA VAL A 225 4.48 -12.06 -20.96
C VAL A 225 3.23 -11.22 -20.95
N PHE A 226 3.35 -9.95 -20.57
CA PHE A 226 2.26 -8.99 -20.64
C PHE A 226 2.52 -8.00 -21.76
N LEU A 227 1.51 -7.75 -22.60
CA LEU A 227 1.57 -6.82 -23.73
C LEU A 227 0.59 -5.66 -23.51
N GLY A 228 1.01 -4.43 -23.81
CA GLY A 228 0.18 -3.22 -23.76
C GLY A 228 0.75 -2.16 -22.82
N SER A 229 0.05 -1.04 -22.61
CA SER A 229 0.50 0.02 -21.69
C SER A 229 0.16 -0.24 -20.21
N CYS A 230 -0.61 -1.30 -19.94
CA CYS A 230 -1.13 -1.58 -18.61
C CYS A 230 -0.20 -2.57 -17.88
N GLU A 231 0.45 -2.10 -16.82
CA GLU A 231 1.28 -2.94 -15.97
C GLU A 231 0.45 -4.11 -15.38
N PRO A 232 0.99 -5.34 -15.30
CA PRO A 232 0.32 -6.42 -14.58
C PRO A 232 0.19 -6.10 -13.09
N MET A 233 -0.66 -6.86 -12.40
CA MET A 233 -0.91 -6.63 -10.97
C MET A 233 0.33 -7.02 -10.16
N LEU A 234 0.94 -6.05 -9.44
CA LEU A 234 2.18 -6.21 -8.67
C LEU A 234 2.06 -7.30 -7.60
N GLU A 235 0.86 -7.50 -7.09
CA GLU A 235 0.49 -8.48 -6.07
C GLU A 235 0.59 -9.91 -6.60
N ILE A 236 0.41 -10.09 -7.91
CA ILE A 236 0.47 -11.38 -8.61
C ILE A 236 1.83 -11.56 -9.30
N PHE A 237 2.27 -10.56 -10.06
CA PHE A 237 3.52 -10.55 -10.82
C PHE A 237 4.51 -9.58 -10.20
N ARG A 238 5.36 -10.11 -9.31
CA ARG A 238 6.30 -9.32 -8.53
C ARG A 238 7.39 -8.75 -9.43
N CYS A 239 7.85 -7.55 -9.10
CA CYS A 239 8.97 -6.96 -9.80
C CYS A 239 10.30 -7.71 -9.56
N ASP A 240 10.40 -8.53 -8.50
CA ASP A 240 11.55 -9.44 -8.31
C ASP A 240 11.62 -10.54 -9.38
N ASP A 241 10.48 -10.88 -9.99
CA ASP A 241 10.36 -11.91 -11.02
C ASP A 241 10.43 -11.30 -12.44
N LEU A 242 10.58 -9.97 -12.57
CA LEU A 242 10.66 -9.26 -13.84
C LEU A 242 12.04 -9.46 -14.47
N LEU A 243 12.09 -10.11 -15.62
CA LEU A 243 13.33 -10.29 -16.40
C LEU A 243 13.61 -9.14 -17.35
N TRP A 244 12.55 -8.60 -17.97
CA TRP A 244 12.70 -7.60 -19.01
C TRP A 244 11.44 -6.75 -19.16
N ASN A 245 11.62 -5.46 -19.43
CA ASN A 245 10.55 -4.50 -19.68
C ASN A 245 11.04 -3.41 -20.65
N GLU A 246 10.60 -3.48 -21.90
CA GLU A 246 10.67 -2.36 -22.86
C GLU A 246 9.44 -2.42 -23.77
N ASP A 247 9.21 -1.35 -24.54
CA ASP A 247 8.26 -1.35 -25.66
C ASP A 247 6.85 -1.88 -25.28
N ASN A 248 6.34 -1.49 -24.10
CA ASN A 248 5.02 -1.90 -23.59
C ASN A 248 4.88 -3.44 -23.48
N SER A 249 5.97 -4.11 -23.12
CA SER A 249 6.05 -5.56 -23.00
C SER A 249 6.84 -5.94 -21.75
N TRP A 250 6.28 -6.79 -20.90
CA TRP A 250 6.94 -7.25 -19.68
C TRP A 250 7.10 -8.77 -19.69
N VAL A 251 8.32 -9.24 -19.43
CA VAL A 251 8.65 -10.67 -19.32
C VAL A 251 8.94 -10.99 -17.87
N TYR A 252 8.21 -11.95 -17.32
CA TYR A 252 8.38 -12.46 -15.97
C TYR A 252 8.81 -13.92 -16.00
N LYS A 253 9.68 -14.28 -15.06
CA LYS A 253 10.02 -15.67 -14.70
C LYS A 253 9.59 -15.91 -13.25
N PRO A 254 8.32 -16.27 -13.01
CA PRO A 254 7.78 -16.31 -11.67
C PRO A 254 8.40 -17.39 -10.79
N GLU A 255 8.53 -17.09 -9.49
CA GLU A 255 8.89 -18.08 -8.49
C GLU A 255 7.68 -19.00 -8.24
N MET A 256 7.73 -20.21 -8.79
CA MET A 256 6.57 -21.09 -8.90
C MET A 256 5.96 -21.49 -7.56
N LYS A 257 6.75 -21.56 -6.49
CA LYS A 257 6.25 -21.92 -5.16
C LYS A 257 5.34 -20.84 -4.60
N ARG A 258 5.77 -19.57 -4.65
CA ARG A 258 4.94 -18.43 -4.25
C ARG A 258 3.76 -18.22 -5.17
N MET A 259 3.92 -18.44 -6.48
CA MET A 259 2.78 -18.39 -7.40
C MET A 259 1.75 -19.48 -7.08
N ASN A 260 2.22 -20.70 -6.76
CA ASN A 260 1.36 -21.81 -6.35
C ASN A 260 0.60 -21.50 -5.07
N ASP A 261 1.28 -20.91 -4.09
CA ASP A 261 0.64 -20.36 -2.91
C ASP A 261 -0.42 -19.35 -3.38
N LEU A 262 -0.03 -18.25 -4.05
CA LEU A 262 -0.94 -17.17 -4.44
C LEU A 262 -2.24 -17.59 -5.15
N VAL A 263 -2.21 -18.58 -6.05
CA VAL A 263 -3.43 -19.04 -6.75
C VAL A 263 -4.42 -19.81 -5.86
N LEU A 264 -4.01 -20.19 -4.64
CA LEU A 264 -4.91 -20.73 -3.61
C LEU A 264 -5.69 -19.63 -2.89
N MET A 265 -5.36 -18.35 -3.11
CA MET A 265 -6.14 -17.25 -2.56
C MET A 265 -7.53 -17.25 -3.18
N PRO A 266 -8.57 -16.96 -2.38
CA PRO A 266 -9.84 -16.52 -2.92
C PRO A 266 -9.67 -15.41 -3.94
N VAL A 267 -10.45 -15.50 -5.02
CA VAL A 267 -10.50 -14.45 -6.04
C VAL A 267 -10.98 -13.13 -5.43
N GLY A 268 -11.96 -13.18 -4.53
CA GLY A 268 -12.44 -12.02 -3.80
C GLY A 268 -12.10 -12.08 -2.31
N ALA A 269 -11.84 -10.92 -1.72
CA ALA A 269 -11.77 -10.71 -0.29
C ALA A 269 -13.10 -11.04 0.44
N CYS A 270 -14.19 -11.35 -0.29
CA CYS A 270 -15.45 -11.89 0.21
C CYS A 270 -15.42 -13.37 0.63
N GLN A 271 -14.32 -14.13 0.46
CA GLN A 271 -14.19 -15.49 1.03
C GLN A 271 -13.09 -15.53 2.08
N PHE A 272 -13.35 -16.21 3.19
CA PHE A 272 -12.33 -16.55 4.17
C PHE A 272 -11.79 -17.96 3.91
N VAL A 273 -10.46 -18.09 3.82
CA VAL A 273 -9.81 -19.41 3.81
C VAL A 273 -9.04 -19.57 5.13
N PRO A 274 -9.50 -20.45 6.04
CA PRO A 274 -8.71 -20.76 7.22
C PRO A 274 -7.36 -21.35 6.80
N PRO A 275 -6.31 -21.26 7.63
CA PRO A 275 -4.98 -21.73 7.27
C PRO A 275 -4.94 -23.27 7.13
N PHE A 276 -6.04 -23.96 7.46
CA PHE A 276 -6.23 -25.41 7.40
C PHE A 276 -7.68 -25.69 6.98
N SER A 277 -7.99 -25.69 5.68
CA SER A 277 -9.23 -26.30 5.22
C SER A 277 -9.10 -27.82 5.31
N ASN A 278 -10.16 -28.49 5.77
CA ASN A 278 -10.17 -29.94 5.98
C ASN A 278 -9.94 -30.70 4.67
N VAL A 279 -9.11 -31.74 4.78
CA VAL A 279 -8.86 -32.92 3.92
C VAL A 279 -9.39 -32.82 2.47
N GLY A 280 -8.46 -32.71 1.51
CA GLY A 280 -8.72 -32.95 0.08
C GLY A 280 -8.53 -31.76 -0.87
N LYS A 281 -8.24 -30.56 -0.37
CA LYS A 281 -7.89 -29.38 -1.19
C LYS A 281 -6.47 -28.91 -0.89
N GLU A 282 -5.76 -28.42 -1.91
CA GLU A 282 -4.39 -27.93 -1.80
C GLU A 282 -4.24 -26.91 -0.67
N GLN A 283 -3.22 -27.10 0.15
CA GLN A 283 -3.03 -26.36 1.41
C GLN A 283 -1.91 -25.32 1.25
N TRP A 284 -2.06 -24.19 1.93
CA TRP A 284 -0.95 -23.27 2.25
C TRP A 284 0.08 -24.02 3.11
N ARG A 285 1.09 -24.60 2.47
CA ARG A 285 2.08 -25.43 3.17
C ARG A 285 3.20 -24.53 3.68
N SER A 286 3.60 -24.71 4.93
CA SER A 286 4.85 -24.14 5.44
C SER A 286 6.00 -24.91 4.82
N HIS A 287 6.52 -24.39 3.72
CA HIS A 287 7.41 -25.15 2.85
C HIS A 287 8.90 -24.96 3.14
N LEU A 288 9.27 -24.42 4.30
CA LEU A 288 10.65 -24.29 4.74
C LEU A 288 10.69 -24.67 6.22
N SER A 289 11.57 -25.59 6.59
CA SER A 289 11.78 -26.00 7.99
C SER A 289 12.38 -24.88 8.85
N HIS A 290 12.75 -23.73 8.26
CA HIS A 290 13.41 -22.59 8.92
C HIS A 290 13.07 -21.25 8.24
N GLN A 291 11.79 -20.88 8.10
CA GLN A 291 11.47 -19.50 7.67
C GLN A 291 11.92 -18.49 8.73
N ARG A 292 12.64 -17.46 8.31
CA ARG A 292 12.99 -16.33 9.15
C ARG A 292 11.79 -15.40 9.18
N GLU A 293 11.14 -15.34 10.32
CA GLU A 293 9.86 -14.66 10.51
C GLU A 293 9.93 -13.71 11.70
N ALA A 294 9.30 -12.54 11.57
CA ALA A 294 9.27 -11.55 12.63
C ALA A 294 7.96 -10.77 12.69
N TYR A 295 7.59 -10.37 13.90
CA TYR A 295 6.67 -9.24 14.09
C TYR A 295 7.48 -7.95 13.98
N VAL A 296 6.93 -6.98 13.26
CA VAL A 296 7.59 -5.71 13.00
C VAL A 296 6.67 -4.55 13.35
N THR A 297 7.21 -3.56 14.04
CA THR A 297 6.54 -2.28 14.23
C THR A 297 7.47 -1.12 13.87
N VAL A 298 6.92 0.08 13.74
CA VAL A 298 7.66 1.29 13.34
C VAL A 298 7.28 2.41 14.31
N LEU A 299 8.29 3.03 14.92
CA LEU A 299 8.13 4.28 15.66
C LEU A 299 8.85 5.38 14.89
N HIS A 300 8.12 6.42 14.53
CA HIS A 300 8.68 7.61 13.89
C HIS A 300 8.08 8.86 14.52
N THR A 301 8.82 9.97 14.50
CA THR A 301 8.40 11.32 14.88
C THR A 301 8.08 11.54 16.37
N SER A 302 7.49 10.56 17.09
CA SER A 302 6.91 10.78 18.42
C SER A 302 7.28 9.72 19.45
N GLU A 303 7.83 10.18 20.57
CA GLU A 303 8.02 9.43 21.82
C GLU A 303 6.70 8.89 22.41
N SER A 304 5.57 9.51 22.04
CA SER A 304 4.28 9.18 22.65
C SER A 304 3.85 7.73 22.41
N TYR A 305 4.40 7.04 21.40
CA TYR A 305 4.08 5.64 21.09
C TYR A 305 5.04 4.62 21.72
N VAL A 306 6.07 5.06 22.46
CA VAL A 306 7.05 4.15 23.09
C VAL A 306 6.38 3.17 24.05
N CYS A 307 5.49 3.67 24.92
CA CYS A 307 4.76 2.78 25.83
C CYS A 307 3.84 1.81 25.08
N GLY A 308 3.24 2.25 23.97
CA GLY A 308 2.46 1.39 23.08
C GLY A 308 3.29 0.24 22.53
N ALA A 309 4.48 0.54 21.99
CA ALA A 309 5.40 -0.47 21.47
C ALA A 309 5.93 -1.42 22.56
N ILE A 310 6.17 -0.94 23.78
CA ILE A 310 6.56 -1.79 24.92
C ILE A 310 5.42 -2.77 25.25
N VAL A 311 4.20 -2.28 25.42
CA VAL A 311 3.04 -3.13 25.73
C VAL A 311 2.73 -4.09 24.59
N LEU A 312 2.90 -3.67 23.33
CA LEU A 312 2.77 -4.53 22.16
C LEU A 312 3.76 -5.71 22.22
N ALA A 313 5.06 -5.45 22.42
CA ALA A 313 6.05 -6.53 22.56
C ALA A 313 5.68 -7.50 23.69
N GLN A 314 5.32 -6.95 24.86
CA GLN A 314 4.94 -7.78 26.00
C GLN A 314 3.69 -8.62 25.71
N SER A 315 2.71 -8.08 24.99
CA SER A 315 1.52 -8.82 24.58
C SER A 315 1.83 -9.96 23.60
N ILE A 316 2.76 -9.75 22.66
CA ILE A 316 3.21 -10.80 21.73
C ILE A 316 3.97 -11.90 22.48
N ILE A 317 4.87 -11.54 23.39
CA ILE A 317 5.63 -12.49 24.22
C ILE A 317 4.68 -13.30 25.11
N GLN A 318 3.73 -12.66 25.79
CA GLN A 318 2.72 -13.33 26.62
C GLN A 318 1.78 -14.23 25.82
N SER A 319 1.70 -14.05 24.50
CA SER A 319 0.98 -14.95 23.60
C SER A 319 1.78 -16.21 23.22
N ASN A 320 2.98 -16.41 23.79
CA ASN A 320 3.91 -17.50 23.49
C ASN A 320 4.36 -17.54 22.03
N SER A 321 4.54 -16.38 21.39
CA SER A 321 5.13 -16.32 20.06
C SER A 321 6.61 -16.73 20.08
N THR A 322 7.06 -17.44 19.05
CA THR A 322 8.46 -17.83 18.89
C THR A 322 9.20 -16.96 17.86
N LYS A 323 8.58 -15.87 17.39
CA LYS A 323 9.06 -15.07 16.27
C LYS A 323 9.88 -13.90 16.76
N ASP A 324 10.78 -13.42 15.91
CA ASP A 324 11.59 -12.25 16.22
C ASP A 324 10.71 -11.00 16.37
N LEU A 325 11.13 -10.08 17.23
CA LEU A 325 10.50 -8.77 17.40
C LEU A 325 11.44 -7.70 16.85
N ILE A 326 11.05 -7.03 15.75
CA ILE A 326 11.85 -5.97 15.11
C ILE A 326 11.13 -4.64 15.23
N LEU A 327 11.85 -3.62 15.67
CA LEU A 327 11.32 -2.27 15.75
C LEU A 327 12.18 -1.33 14.92
N LEU A 328 11.55 -0.70 13.93
CA LEU A 328 12.18 0.37 13.16
C LEU A 328 11.97 1.69 13.88
N VAL A 329 13.05 2.45 14.12
CA VAL A 329 13.00 3.75 14.79
C VAL A 329 13.78 4.80 14.03
N ASP A 330 13.30 6.03 14.02
CA ASP A 330 14.09 7.18 13.56
C ASP A 330 14.93 7.78 14.69
N ASP A 331 15.58 8.91 14.41
CA ASP A 331 16.43 9.62 15.38
C ASP A 331 15.62 10.49 16.37
N ASN A 332 14.28 10.54 16.25
CA ASN A 332 13.40 11.27 17.15
C ASN A 332 13.07 10.47 18.43
N ILE A 333 13.45 9.20 18.49
CA ILE A 333 13.32 8.36 19.69
C ILE A 333 14.61 8.42 20.51
N SER A 334 14.50 8.92 21.74
CA SER A 334 15.59 9.19 22.68
C SER A 334 16.33 7.91 23.11
N PRO A 335 17.62 8.01 23.47
CA PRO A 335 18.39 6.88 23.96
C PRO A 335 17.71 6.14 25.13
N ARG A 336 17.11 6.87 26.07
CA ARG A 336 16.34 6.30 27.19
C ARG A 336 15.16 5.46 26.71
N SER A 337 14.37 5.97 25.74
CA SER A 337 13.28 5.20 25.16
C SER A 337 13.78 3.95 24.44
N ILE A 338 14.91 4.04 23.73
CA ILE A 338 15.54 2.91 23.05
C ILE A 338 15.97 1.82 24.04
N GLU A 339 16.53 2.17 25.19
CA GLU A 339 16.84 1.22 26.26
C GLU A 339 15.59 0.47 26.74
N GLY A 340 14.48 1.19 26.94
CA GLY A 340 13.20 0.60 27.32
C GLY A 340 12.65 -0.35 26.26
N LEU A 341 12.74 0.03 24.98
CA LEU A 341 12.29 -0.79 23.86
C LEU A 341 13.14 -2.06 23.70
N TRP A 342 14.46 -1.95 23.88
CA TRP A 342 15.36 -3.10 23.89
C TRP A 342 15.05 -4.05 25.06
N ALA A 343 14.89 -3.49 26.25
CA ALA A 343 14.53 -4.26 27.44
C ALA A 343 13.15 -4.95 27.33
N ALA A 344 12.23 -4.39 26.54
CA ALA A 344 10.93 -4.97 26.25
C ALA A 344 10.98 -6.15 25.26
N GLY A 345 12.11 -6.37 24.59
CA GLY A 345 12.35 -7.49 23.68
C GLY A 345 12.53 -7.11 22.20
N TRP A 346 12.47 -5.81 21.85
CA TRP A 346 12.65 -5.38 20.46
C TRP A 346 14.13 -5.41 20.04
N LYS A 347 14.41 -5.99 18.86
CA LYS A 347 15.66 -5.73 18.13
C LYS A 347 15.48 -4.45 17.30
N ILE A 348 16.23 -3.42 17.67
CA ILE A 348 16.10 -2.07 17.11
C ILE A 348 16.84 -1.96 15.78
N LYS A 349 16.21 -1.33 14.79
CA LYS A 349 16.85 -0.89 13.55
C LYS A 349 16.57 0.59 13.29
N ARG A 350 17.64 1.38 13.13
CA ARG A 350 17.54 2.80 12.78
C ARG A 350 17.11 2.95 11.32
N ILE A 351 16.20 3.89 11.06
CA ILE A 351 15.71 4.21 9.71
C ILE A 351 15.70 5.72 9.47
N GLN A 352 15.86 6.09 8.21
CA GLN A 352 15.52 7.43 7.75
C GLN A 352 14.02 7.51 7.47
N ARG A 353 13.36 8.52 8.04
CA ARG A 353 11.95 8.79 7.80
C ARG A 353 11.65 9.04 6.33
N ILE A 354 10.44 8.69 5.92
CA ILE A 354 9.90 8.98 4.59
C ILE A 354 8.67 9.86 4.77
N ARG A 355 8.71 11.05 4.16
CA ARG A 355 7.58 11.98 4.18
C ARG A 355 6.51 11.54 3.18
N SER A 356 5.25 11.57 3.59
CA SER A 356 4.09 11.38 2.72
C SER A 356 3.96 12.61 1.80
N PRO A 357 3.99 12.48 0.46
CA PRO A 357 3.98 13.64 -0.43
C PRO A 357 2.67 14.43 -0.36
N TYR A 358 1.55 13.72 -0.14
CA TYR A 358 0.20 14.27 -0.10
C TYR A 358 -0.31 14.62 1.30
N SER A 359 0.53 14.49 2.33
CA SER A 359 0.15 14.94 3.67
C SER A 359 0.35 16.44 3.83
N LYS A 360 -0.53 17.06 4.60
CA LYS A 360 -0.30 18.42 5.12
C LYS A 360 0.92 18.40 6.07
N THR A 361 1.64 19.50 6.15
CA THR A 361 2.75 19.64 7.10
C THR A 361 2.22 19.60 8.53
N ASP A 362 3.00 19.03 9.45
CA ASP A 362 2.68 18.93 10.88
C ASP A 362 1.43 18.11 11.22
N THR A 363 0.93 17.30 10.28
CA THR A 363 -0.16 16.35 10.55
C THR A 363 0.37 14.99 10.98
N TYR A 364 -0.47 14.25 11.70
CA TYR A 364 -0.09 12.94 12.26
C TYR A 364 0.39 11.92 11.20
N ASN A 365 -0.06 12.07 9.94
CA ASN A 365 0.26 11.19 8.83
C ASN A 365 1.46 11.64 7.98
N GLU A 366 2.10 12.75 8.33
CA GLU A 366 3.18 13.34 7.54
C GLU A 366 4.34 12.38 7.28
N TRP A 367 4.63 11.51 8.24
CA TRP A 367 5.79 10.61 8.19
C TRP A 367 5.39 9.14 8.12
N ASN A 368 4.11 8.84 7.89
CA ASN A 368 3.58 7.47 7.87
C ASN A 368 4.19 6.60 6.77
N TYR A 369 4.69 7.19 5.67
CA TYR A 369 5.39 6.43 4.64
C TYR A 369 6.71 5.83 5.13
N SER A 370 7.21 6.21 6.32
CA SER A 370 8.31 5.50 6.99
C SER A 370 7.98 4.01 7.20
N LYS A 371 6.68 3.65 7.27
CA LYS A 371 6.21 2.27 7.26
C LYS A 371 6.72 1.47 6.06
N LEU A 372 6.94 2.09 4.90
CA LEU A 372 7.44 1.40 3.69
C LEU A 372 8.83 0.75 3.90
N ARG A 373 9.61 1.21 4.88
CA ARG A 373 10.92 0.65 5.23
C ARG A 373 10.87 -0.83 5.64
N ILE A 374 9.70 -1.35 6.01
CA ILE A 374 9.54 -2.77 6.37
C ILE A 374 9.89 -3.71 5.21
N TRP A 375 9.71 -3.30 3.95
CA TRP A 375 10.09 -4.10 2.79
C TRP A 375 11.61 -4.26 2.63
N GLN A 376 12.43 -3.44 3.30
CA GLN A 376 13.89 -3.54 3.24
C GLN A 376 14.47 -4.61 4.18
N LEU A 377 13.64 -5.24 5.02
CA LEU A 377 14.06 -6.24 6.02
C LEU A 377 14.30 -7.64 5.42
N LYS A 378 15.10 -7.71 4.35
CA LYS A 378 15.40 -8.91 3.55
C LYS A 378 16.08 -10.07 4.29
N GLN A 379 16.53 -9.84 5.52
CA GLN A 379 16.97 -10.93 6.39
C GLN A 379 15.82 -11.81 6.90
N TYR A 380 14.57 -11.41 6.63
CA TYR A 380 13.36 -12.18 6.92
C TYR A 380 12.65 -12.56 5.61
N ASP A 381 11.98 -13.71 5.64
CA ASP A 381 11.22 -14.23 4.51
C ASP A 381 9.76 -13.73 4.54
N LYS A 382 9.19 -13.58 5.76
CA LYS A 382 7.86 -13.01 6.00
C LYS A 382 7.82 -12.18 7.26
N LEU A 383 7.01 -11.13 7.25
CA LEU A 383 6.80 -10.24 8.40
C LEU A 383 5.32 -10.07 8.68
N ILE A 384 4.93 -10.07 9.95
CA ILE A 384 3.67 -9.47 10.39
C ILE A 384 3.99 -8.06 10.88
N PHE A 385 3.66 -7.07 10.06
CA PHE A 385 3.64 -5.68 10.50
C PHE A 385 2.45 -5.46 11.44
N ILE A 386 2.69 -4.76 12.55
CA ILE A 386 1.68 -4.40 13.54
C ILE A 386 1.94 -2.97 14.06
N ASP A 387 0.99 -2.06 13.95
CA ASP A 387 1.12 -0.70 14.49
C ASP A 387 1.28 -0.75 16.04
N ALA A 388 2.02 0.22 16.59
CA ALA A 388 2.33 0.29 18.02
C ALA A 388 1.11 0.59 18.92
N ASP A 389 -0.06 0.84 18.33
CA ASP A 389 -1.34 1.02 19.00
C ASP A 389 -2.27 -0.20 18.88
N LEU A 390 -1.72 -1.37 18.53
CA LEU A 390 -2.39 -2.65 18.68
C LEU A 390 -1.96 -3.38 19.96
N LEU A 391 -2.83 -4.26 20.46
CA LEU A 391 -2.54 -5.21 21.53
C LEU A 391 -2.85 -6.62 21.05
N VAL A 392 -1.90 -7.55 21.17
CA VAL A 392 -2.11 -8.96 20.83
C VAL A 392 -2.68 -9.72 22.03
N SER A 393 -3.87 -10.31 21.88
CA SER A 393 -4.51 -11.11 22.92
C SER A 393 -4.29 -12.61 22.76
N ARG A 394 -3.93 -13.07 21.56
CA ARG A 394 -3.74 -14.50 21.22
C ARG A 394 -2.63 -14.66 20.20
N ASN A 395 -1.94 -15.80 20.22
CA ASN A 395 -0.85 -16.10 19.29
C ASN A 395 -1.34 -16.03 17.83
N MET A 396 -0.61 -15.29 16.99
CA MET A 396 -0.92 -15.11 15.57
C MET A 396 0.13 -15.74 14.64
N ASP A 397 1.05 -16.57 15.14
CA ASP A 397 2.15 -17.14 14.35
C ASP A 397 1.66 -18.00 13.18
N LYS A 398 0.43 -18.52 13.27
CA LYS A 398 -0.21 -19.26 12.16
C LYS A 398 -0.44 -18.40 10.92
N LEU A 399 -0.48 -17.07 11.05
CA LEU A 399 -0.68 -16.15 9.94
C LEU A 399 0.51 -16.12 8.97
N PHE A 400 1.72 -16.46 9.41
CA PHE A 400 2.91 -16.52 8.53
C PHE A 400 2.78 -17.54 7.38
N LYS A 401 1.76 -18.40 7.40
CA LYS A 401 1.48 -19.32 6.29
C LYS A 401 0.87 -18.65 5.06
N TYR A 402 0.20 -17.51 5.23
CA TYR A 402 -0.46 -16.83 4.12
C TYR A 402 0.53 -16.06 3.22
N PRO A 403 0.16 -15.71 1.99
CA PRO A 403 1.00 -14.90 1.11
C PRO A 403 0.85 -13.40 1.39
N GLN A 404 1.75 -12.59 0.84
CA GLN A 404 1.54 -11.15 0.71
C GLN A 404 0.49 -10.87 -0.39
N MET A 405 -0.40 -9.89 -0.28
CA MET A 405 -0.71 -9.06 0.89
C MET A 405 -1.85 -9.70 1.68
N THR A 406 -1.64 -10.00 2.96
CA THR A 406 -2.72 -10.46 3.85
C THR A 406 -2.96 -9.41 4.94
N ALA A 407 -4.18 -8.92 5.10
CA ALA A 407 -4.51 -7.88 6.08
C ALA A 407 -5.94 -8.09 6.60
N ALA A 408 -6.45 -7.25 7.50
CA ALA A 408 -7.87 -7.24 7.85
C ALA A 408 -8.60 -6.08 7.15
N GLY A 409 -9.90 -6.23 6.91
CA GLY A 409 -10.73 -5.17 6.33
C GLY A 409 -10.85 -3.96 7.25
N ASN A 410 -10.91 -2.76 6.67
CA ASN A 410 -11.21 -1.54 7.41
C ASN A 410 -12.74 -1.41 7.63
N TYR A 411 -13.17 -0.66 8.64
CA TYR A 411 -14.59 -0.51 9.03
C TYR A 411 -15.47 0.16 7.95
N GLN A 412 -14.89 0.69 6.85
CA GLN A 412 -15.60 1.65 5.99
C GLN A 412 -15.45 1.51 4.47
N LYS A 413 -14.74 0.52 3.91
CA LYS A 413 -14.58 0.40 2.43
C LYS A 413 -14.20 -1.03 2.02
N HIS A 414 -14.17 -1.29 0.71
CA HIS A 414 -13.57 -2.45 0.04
C HIS A 414 -12.03 -2.51 0.17
N LEU A 415 -11.50 -2.06 1.30
CA LEU A 415 -10.10 -1.72 1.56
C LEU A 415 -9.63 -2.36 2.86
N PHE A 416 -8.34 -2.66 2.95
CA PHE A 416 -7.75 -3.16 4.17
C PHE A 416 -7.31 -2.04 5.12
N ASN A 417 -7.21 -2.37 6.40
CA ASN A 417 -6.54 -1.56 7.41
C ASN A 417 -5.05 -1.91 7.45
N SER A 418 -4.17 -0.91 7.40
CA SER A 418 -2.72 -1.11 7.35
C SER A 418 -2.05 -1.23 8.73
N GLY A 419 -2.84 -1.36 9.80
CA GLY A 419 -2.36 -1.56 11.17
C GLY A 419 -1.95 -2.99 11.48
N LEU A 420 -2.39 -3.97 10.68
CA LEU A 420 -1.89 -5.34 10.71
C LEU A 420 -1.82 -5.89 9.30
N MET A 421 -0.61 -6.21 8.84
CA MET A 421 -0.35 -6.72 7.49
C MET A 421 0.72 -7.80 7.50
N LEU A 422 0.48 -8.89 6.79
CA LEU A 422 1.51 -9.87 6.44
C LEU A 422 2.15 -9.46 5.10
N ILE A 423 3.46 -9.31 5.13
CA ILE A 423 4.24 -8.91 3.95
C ILE A 423 5.44 -9.83 3.73
N GLU A 424 5.99 -9.76 2.53
CA GLU A 424 7.18 -10.49 2.10
C GLU A 424 8.23 -9.44 1.67
N PRO A 425 9.27 -9.20 2.50
CA PRO A 425 10.26 -8.16 2.23
C PRO A 425 10.93 -8.30 0.86
N SER A 426 11.06 -7.19 0.15
CA SER A 426 11.68 -7.10 -1.16
C SER A 426 12.22 -5.69 -1.40
N GLU A 427 13.50 -5.61 -1.76
CA GLU A 427 14.11 -4.33 -2.17
C GLU A 427 13.46 -3.82 -3.45
N CYS A 428 13.09 -4.72 -4.37
CA CYS A 428 12.41 -4.34 -5.60
C CYS A 428 11.03 -3.72 -5.30
N THR A 429 10.24 -4.36 -4.42
CA THR A 429 8.95 -3.81 -4.00
C THR A 429 9.13 -2.48 -3.29
N PHE A 430 10.11 -2.34 -2.39
CA PHE A 430 10.41 -1.06 -1.74
C PHE A 430 10.71 0.04 -2.77
N LYS A 431 11.60 -0.20 -3.73
CA LYS A 431 11.94 0.77 -4.79
C LYS A 431 10.73 1.12 -5.66
N THR A 432 9.90 0.13 -6.00
CA THR A 432 8.65 0.34 -6.74
C THR A 432 7.70 1.23 -5.97
N LEU A 433 7.48 0.97 -4.67
CA LEU A 433 6.65 1.79 -3.79
C LEU A 433 7.20 3.23 -3.70
N MET A 434 8.51 3.39 -3.50
CA MET A 434 9.15 4.71 -3.47
C MET A 434 9.01 5.48 -4.79
N LYS A 435 9.05 4.81 -5.95
CA LYS A 435 8.81 5.47 -7.24
C LYS A 435 7.35 5.90 -7.39
N LYS A 436 6.41 5.04 -7.01
CA LYS A 436 4.97 5.28 -7.17
C LYS A 436 4.42 6.28 -6.14
N MET A 437 5.09 6.48 -5.01
CA MET A 437 4.65 7.39 -3.95
C MET A 437 4.44 8.85 -4.39
N MET A 438 5.12 9.27 -5.46
CA MET A 438 5.05 10.62 -6.03
C MET A 438 3.91 10.82 -7.04
N VAL A 439 3.33 9.73 -7.54
CA VAL A 439 2.33 9.75 -8.62
C VAL A 439 1.00 9.13 -8.22
N VAL A 440 1.00 8.20 -7.26
CA VAL A 440 -0.21 7.57 -6.71
C VAL A 440 -0.64 8.35 -5.47
N GLU A 441 -1.78 9.01 -5.59
CA GLU A 441 -2.37 9.77 -4.50
C GLU A 441 -2.94 8.84 -3.42
N SER A 442 -2.61 9.13 -2.17
CA SER A 442 -3.20 8.45 -1.02
C SER A 442 -4.55 9.08 -0.66
N TYR A 443 -5.65 8.32 -0.73
CA TYR A 443 -6.99 8.84 -0.44
C TYR A 443 -7.15 9.45 0.97
N ASN A 444 -6.24 9.15 1.90
CA ASN A 444 -6.23 9.72 3.26
C ASN A 444 -4.91 10.43 3.61
N GLY A 445 -4.02 10.63 2.62
CA GLY A 445 -2.70 11.21 2.80
C GLY A 445 -1.71 10.39 3.65
N GLY A 446 -2.10 9.21 4.13
CA GLY A 446 -1.28 8.32 4.96
C GLY A 446 -0.91 7.01 4.26
N ASP A 447 -0.20 6.13 4.96
CA ASP A 447 0.28 4.85 4.42
C ASP A 447 -0.87 3.93 3.99
N GLN A 448 -1.96 3.87 4.77
CA GLN A 448 -3.10 3.00 4.45
C GLN A 448 -3.68 3.31 3.08
N GLY A 449 -3.82 4.60 2.76
CA GLY A 449 -4.40 5.01 1.50
C GLY A 449 -3.54 4.62 0.32
N PHE A 450 -2.24 4.91 0.42
CA PHE A 450 -1.27 4.54 -0.60
C PHE A 450 -1.17 3.03 -0.81
N LEU A 451 -1.07 2.26 0.28
CA LEU A 451 -0.93 0.80 0.21
C LEU A 451 -2.19 0.13 -0.39
N ASN A 452 -3.37 0.69 -0.19
CA ASN A 452 -4.60 0.17 -0.81
C ASN A 452 -4.69 0.44 -2.32
N GLU A 453 -4.00 1.46 -2.83
CA GLU A 453 -3.89 1.70 -4.27
C GLU A 453 -2.78 0.84 -4.91
N MET A 454 -1.72 0.55 -4.15
CA MET A 454 -0.61 -0.32 -4.60
C MET A 454 -0.91 -1.81 -4.52
N PHE A 455 -1.74 -2.24 -3.56
CA PHE A 455 -2.16 -3.62 -3.32
C PHE A 455 -3.68 -3.71 -3.34
N SER A 456 -4.31 -3.56 -4.51
CA SER A 456 -5.76 -3.61 -4.65
C SER A 456 -6.32 -5.00 -4.39
N TRP A 457 -5.60 -6.06 -4.79
CA TRP A 457 -5.97 -7.45 -4.52
C TRP A 457 -5.17 -8.02 -3.34
N TRP A 458 -5.88 -8.48 -2.31
CA TRP A 458 -5.31 -8.90 -1.03
C TRP A 458 -6.15 -10.00 -0.38
N HIS A 459 -5.52 -10.81 0.46
CA HIS A 459 -6.19 -11.84 1.23
C HIS A 459 -6.78 -11.26 2.52
N ARG A 460 -8.10 -11.43 2.70
CA ARG A 460 -8.82 -10.85 3.84
C ARG A 460 -8.84 -11.75 5.07
N LEU A 461 -8.24 -11.22 6.12
CA LEU A 461 -8.39 -11.74 7.48
C LEU A 461 -9.75 -11.33 8.08
N PRO A 462 -10.32 -12.18 8.94
CA PRO A 462 -11.49 -11.85 9.74
C PRO A 462 -11.21 -10.62 10.61
N ALA A 463 -12.23 -9.79 10.85
CA ALA A 463 -12.10 -8.58 11.66
C ALA A 463 -11.54 -8.84 13.06
N LYS A 464 -11.77 -10.03 13.64
CA LYS A 464 -11.19 -10.44 14.93
C LYS A 464 -9.65 -10.52 14.94
N MET A 465 -8.99 -10.58 13.78
CA MET A 465 -7.52 -10.57 13.67
C MET A 465 -6.93 -9.17 13.88
N ASN A 466 -7.67 -8.13 13.51
CA ASN A 466 -7.32 -6.73 13.75
C ASN A 466 -8.62 -5.99 14.10
N TYR A 467 -9.04 -6.14 15.36
CA TYR A 467 -10.34 -5.64 15.81
C TYR A 467 -10.24 -4.14 16.10
N LEU A 468 -10.82 -3.32 15.21
CA LEU A 468 -10.86 -1.87 15.36
C LEU A 468 -11.75 -1.47 16.55
N LYS A 469 -11.20 -0.71 17.51
CA LYS A 469 -11.94 -0.16 18.67
C LYS A 469 -12.82 1.02 18.26
N VAL A 470 -13.78 0.77 17.36
CA VAL A 470 -14.72 1.76 16.81
C VAL A 470 -16.14 1.21 16.89
N PHE A 471 -17.04 1.94 17.54
CA PHE A 471 -18.42 1.56 17.77
C PHE A 471 -19.34 2.59 17.11
N VAL A 472 -20.38 2.13 16.41
CA VAL A 472 -21.28 2.97 15.60
C VAL A 472 -22.73 2.92 16.08
N ASP A 473 -23.13 1.83 16.75
CA ASP A 473 -24.49 1.69 17.25
C ASP A 473 -24.59 2.23 18.69
N VAL A 474 -25.58 3.08 18.94
CA VAL A 474 -25.93 3.62 20.27
C VAL A 474 -26.54 2.56 21.19
N ASN A 475 -27.06 1.46 20.61
CA ASN A 475 -27.52 0.27 21.32
C ASN A 475 -26.42 -0.78 21.52
N ASP A 476 -25.17 -0.47 21.17
CA ASP A 476 -23.99 -1.31 21.47
C ASP A 476 -23.67 -1.19 22.97
N HIS A 477 -24.58 -1.69 23.80
CA HIS A 477 -24.50 -1.71 25.25
C HIS A 477 -23.38 -2.64 25.69
N LEU A 478 -22.14 -2.20 25.49
CA LEU A 478 -21.20 -1.79 26.53
C LEU A 478 -19.85 -1.40 25.91
N HIS A 479 -19.81 -1.06 24.60
CA HIS A 479 -18.56 -0.99 23.83
C HIS A 479 -17.62 -2.14 24.22
N TRP A 480 -18.18 -3.34 24.39
CA TRP A 480 -17.53 -4.43 25.12
C TRP A 480 -16.81 -5.36 24.15
N ILE A 481 -15.52 -5.57 24.41
CA ILE A 481 -14.66 -6.46 23.65
C ILE A 481 -14.38 -7.70 24.48
N ASN A 482 -14.84 -8.86 23.99
CA ASN A 482 -14.50 -10.14 24.59
C ASN A 482 -13.09 -10.57 24.15
N LYS A 483 -12.11 -10.49 25.07
CA LYS A 483 -10.70 -10.90 24.86
C LYS A 483 -10.57 -12.29 24.20
N ASN A 484 -11.45 -13.24 24.52
CA ASN A 484 -11.37 -14.61 24.00
C ASN A 484 -11.83 -14.74 22.54
N ARG A 485 -12.53 -13.73 22.01
CA ARG A 485 -13.06 -13.72 20.64
C ARG A 485 -12.19 -12.94 19.66
N VAL A 486 -11.23 -12.15 20.15
CA VAL A 486 -10.30 -11.34 19.32
C VAL A 486 -8.86 -11.86 19.45
N TYR A 487 -8.06 -11.66 18.41
CA TYR A 487 -6.62 -11.96 18.38
C TYR A 487 -5.77 -10.72 18.59
N ALA A 488 -6.22 -9.58 18.05
CA ALA A 488 -5.64 -8.27 18.35
C ALA A 488 -6.73 -7.20 18.41
N VAL A 489 -6.49 -6.18 19.22
CA VAL A 489 -7.34 -4.97 19.34
C VAL A 489 -6.54 -3.76 18.89
N HIS A 490 -7.10 -2.97 17.98
CA HIS A 490 -6.50 -1.73 17.46
C HIS A 490 -7.14 -0.51 18.11
N TYR A 491 -6.34 0.21 18.91
CA TYR A 491 -6.83 1.32 19.73
C TYR A 491 -6.92 2.61 18.94
N THR A 492 -8.07 2.84 18.31
CA THR A 492 -8.47 4.13 17.75
C THR A 492 -8.89 5.14 18.82
N GLY A 493 -8.89 6.43 18.48
CA GLY A 493 -9.17 7.52 19.43
C GLY A 493 -7.96 7.89 20.29
N LEU A 494 -8.21 8.30 21.54
CA LEU A 494 -7.16 8.50 22.53
C LEU A 494 -6.49 7.15 22.87
N LYS A 495 -5.16 7.17 22.89
CA LYS A 495 -4.36 5.97 23.13
C LYS A 495 -4.35 5.59 24.61
N PRO A 496 -4.32 4.29 24.96
CA PRO A 496 -4.49 3.83 26.36
C PRO A 496 -3.48 4.41 27.34
N TRP A 497 -2.23 4.59 26.92
CA TRP A 497 -1.16 5.19 27.72
C TRP A 497 -1.34 6.69 27.99
N LYS A 498 -2.33 7.34 27.37
CA LYS A 498 -2.72 8.72 27.69
C LYS A 498 -3.77 8.79 28.79
N CYS A 499 -4.44 7.68 29.11
CA CYS A 499 -5.44 7.67 30.16
C CYS A 499 -4.75 7.63 31.54
N LEU A 500 -5.21 8.47 32.45
CA LEU A 500 -4.72 8.50 33.85
C LEU A 500 -5.40 7.41 34.68
N ASP A 501 -6.71 7.26 34.48
CA ASP A 501 -7.53 6.29 35.19
C ASP A 501 -7.17 4.85 34.81
N GLN A 502 -7.12 3.97 35.81
CA GLN A 502 -6.72 2.57 35.63
C GLN A 502 -7.87 1.69 35.12
N GLU A 503 -9.11 2.03 35.40
CA GLU A 503 -10.29 1.18 35.16
C GLU A 503 -11.19 1.75 34.04
N THR A 504 -11.17 3.06 33.84
CA THR A 504 -12.03 3.76 32.87
C THR A 504 -11.24 4.23 31.65
N ASP A 505 -11.77 3.97 30.47
CA ASP A 505 -11.21 4.49 29.22
C ASP A 505 -11.46 6.01 29.12
N CYS A 506 -10.39 6.80 29.09
CA CYS A 506 -10.47 8.26 28.97
C CYS A 506 -11.10 8.76 27.66
N ASN A 507 -11.34 7.89 26.68
CA ASN A 507 -12.19 8.23 25.53
C ASN A 507 -13.64 8.56 25.95
N TRP A 508 -14.11 8.13 27.13
CA TRP A 508 -15.40 8.52 27.70
C TRP A 508 -15.46 10.00 28.13
N ASP A 509 -14.31 10.63 28.38
CA ASP A 509 -14.25 11.99 28.93
C ASP A 509 -14.65 13.06 27.90
N LEU A 510 -14.54 12.73 26.61
CA LEU A 510 -14.77 13.66 25.51
C LEU A 510 -15.76 13.09 24.51
N LYS A 511 -16.91 13.76 24.32
CA LYS A 511 -17.99 13.34 23.42
C LYS A 511 -17.52 12.95 22.01
N LYS A 512 -16.54 13.68 21.45
CA LYS A 512 -15.96 13.39 20.12
C LYS A 512 -15.25 12.03 20.03
N PHE A 513 -14.85 11.46 21.16
CA PHE A 513 -14.15 10.18 21.26
C PHE A 513 -15.02 9.04 21.80
N HIS A 514 -16.29 9.29 22.15
CA HIS A 514 -17.20 8.26 22.64
C HIS A 514 -17.32 7.07 21.68
N ARG A 515 -17.32 7.30 20.37
CA ARG A 515 -17.32 6.21 19.37
C ARG A 515 -16.09 5.27 19.43
N TYR A 516 -15.08 5.59 20.24
CA TYR A 516 -13.86 4.81 20.43
C TYR A 516 -13.68 4.35 21.88
N SER A 517 -14.59 4.66 22.79
CA SER A 517 -14.43 4.34 24.21
C SER A 517 -14.73 2.88 24.48
N SER A 518 -13.96 2.21 25.34
CA SER A 518 -14.25 0.84 25.79
C SER A 518 -13.48 0.52 27.07
N ASN A 519 -14.20 0.38 28.19
CA ASN A 519 -13.57 0.01 29.47
C ASN A 519 -12.97 -1.41 29.40
N SER A 520 -13.62 -2.32 28.66
CA SER A 520 -13.10 -3.67 28.46
C SER A 520 -11.77 -3.69 27.67
N ALA A 521 -11.67 -2.90 26.60
CA ALA A 521 -10.43 -2.77 25.84
C ALA A 521 -9.35 -2.11 26.69
N HIS A 522 -9.69 -1.03 27.39
CA HIS A 522 -8.77 -0.35 28.31
C HIS A 522 -8.21 -1.31 29.36
N LYS A 523 -9.07 -2.11 29.99
CA LYS A 523 -8.67 -3.15 30.93
C LYS A 523 -7.73 -4.18 30.29
N MET A 524 -7.98 -4.62 29.07
CA MET A 524 -7.07 -5.53 28.35
C MET A 524 -5.66 -4.94 28.22
N TRP A 525 -5.54 -3.67 27.83
CA TRP A 525 -4.24 -3.00 27.73
C TRP A 525 -3.57 -2.85 29.11
N ARG A 526 -4.35 -2.44 30.11
CA ARG A 526 -3.89 -2.28 31.50
C ARG A 526 -3.42 -3.58 32.12
N ASP A 527 -4.06 -4.71 31.83
CA ASP A 527 -3.64 -6.03 32.31
C ASP A 527 -2.23 -6.38 31.81
N VAL A 528 -1.93 -6.13 30.53
CA VAL A 528 -0.58 -6.36 30.00
C VAL A 528 0.43 -5.40 30.64
N HIS A 529 0.08 -4.12 30.76
CA HIS A 529 0.94 -3.12 31.42
C HIS A 529 1.19 -3.44 32.91
N ARG A 530 0.21 -3.98 33.64
CA ARG A 530 0.38 -4.37 35.05
C ARG A 530 1.32 -5.56 35.21
N ASN A 531 1.18 -6.54 34.30
CA ASN A 531 1.89 -7.81 34.36
C ASN A 531 3.27 -7.79 33.68
N MET A 532 3.65 -6.71 33.00
CA MET A 532 5.00 -6.58 32.43
C MET A 532 6.05 -6.37 33.53
N PRO A 533 7.33 -6.75 33.30
CA PRO A 533 8.40 -6.58 34.28
C PRO A 533 8.49 -5.15 34.84
N GLU A 534 8.69 -5.01 36.16
CA GLU A 534 8.75 -3.71 36.86
C GLU A 534 9.75 -2.73 36.22
N LYS A 535 10.89 -3.25 35.74
CA LYS A 535 11.91 -2.46 35.05
C LYS A 535 11.41 -1.74 33.78
N LEU A 536 10.29 -2.19 33.19
CA LEU A 536 9.72 -1.59 31.98
C LEU A 536 8.76 -0.45 32.29
N LYS A 537 8.12 -0.45 33.46
CA LYS A 537 7.10 0.54 33.83
C LYS A 537 7.59 1.99 33.79
N PRO A 538 8.83 2.33 34.20
CA PRO A 538 9.35 3.70 34.12
C PRO A 538 9.40 4.27 32.70
N PHE A 539 9.45 3.44 31.66
CA PHE A 539 9.41 3.89 30.25
C PHE A 539 7.98 4.17 29.76
N CYS A 540 6.98 3.83 30.57
CA CYS A 540 5.56 4.12 30.36
C CYS A 540 5.04 5.29 31.22
N VAL A 541 5.87 5.85 32.11
CA VAL A 541 5.51 7.00 32.97
C VAL A 541 5.65 8.30 32.17
N GLN A 542 4.58 8.56 31.40
CA GLN A 542 4.11 9.85 30.89
C GLN A 542 5.12 10.86 30.31
N ALA A 543 4.98 11.06 29.00
CA ALA A 543 5.26 12.31 28.29
C ALA A 543 4.39 13.52 28.74
N LEU A 544 3.83 13.52 29.95
CA LEU A 544 2.99 14.62 30.48
C LEU A 544 3.80 15.70 31.22
N GLU A 545 5.03 15.43 31.66
CA GLU A 545 5.83 16.44 32.37
C GLU A 545 6.41 17.55 31.47
N LYS A 546 6.33 17.44 30.13
CA LYS A 546 6.86 18.46 29.21
C LYS A 546 5.84 19.41 28.59
N ASN A 547 4.54 19.23 28.84
CA ASN A 547 3.49 20.08 28.25
C ASN A 547 2.79 21.01 29.26
N SER A 548 3.32 21.20 30.47
CA SER A 548 2.76 22.18 31.42
C SER A 548 3.03 23.65 31.06
N ALA A 549 3.59 23.92 29.88
CA ALA A 549 3.79 25.28 29.37
C ALA A 549 3.53 25.36 27.87
N THR A 550 2.37 24.90 27.41
CA THR A 550 1.60 25.42 26.26
C THR A 550 0.50 24.42 25.93
N SER A 551 -0.76 24.83 26.08
CA SER A 551 -1.90 24.09 25.56
C SER A 551 -1.69 23.86 24.04
N PRO A 552 -1.69 22.60 23.54
CA PRO A 552 -1.81 22.39 22.12
C PRO A 552 -3.21 22.86 21.72
N LYS A 553 -3.27 23.94 20.93
CA LYS A 553 -4.45 24.27 20.15
C LYS A 553 -4.59 23.16 19.11
N TRP A 554 -5.53 22.23 19.37
CA TRP A 554 -5.97 21.20 18.44
C TRP A 554 -7.03 21.74 17.51
#